data_AF-A0A285D7G4-F1
#
_entry.id   AF-A0A285D7G4-F1
#
_cell.length_a   1.000
_cell.length_b   1.000
_cell.length_c   1.000
_cell.angle_alpha   90.00
_cell.angle_beta   90.00
_cell.angle_gamma   90.00
#
_symmetry.space_group_name_H-M   'P 1'
#
loop_
_entity.id
_entity.type
_entity.pdbx_description
1 polymer ?
#
loop_
_entity_poly.entity_id
_entity_poly.type
_entity_poly.pdbx_seq_one_letter_code
_entity_poly.pdbx_strand_id
1 'polypeptide(L)'
;MKLKLEISPDLAALMQAEIAAGEKAVTSAMREAGAGLKSAWRGQITGAGLGTRLGNSIRLATYPKGGESLNAAALVWSNAPVIVGAHDTGPLIRSRNGFWLALPTAAAGKSTRGGRITPGEWERRTGLQLRFIY
;
A
#
# COMPACT_ATOMS: atom_id res chain seq x y z
N MET A 1 -11.03 -64.44 2.06
CA MET A 1 -10.02 -64.13 1.02
C MET A 1 -9.85 -62.62 0.93
N LYS A 2 -8.64 -62.08 1.06
CA LYS A 2 -8.36 -60.66 0.80
C LYS A 2 -7.65 -60.57 -0.56
N LEU A 3 -8.30 -59.96 -1.54
CA LEU A 3 -7.69 -59.65 -2.84
C LEU A 3 -6.76 -58.45 -2.66
N LYS A 4 -5.49 -58.64 -3.02
CA LYS A 4 -4.48 -57.57 -3.08
C LYS A 4 -4.53 -56.99 -4.49
N LEU A 5 -5.01 -55.76 -4.63
CA LEU A 5 -4.96 -55.01 -5.89
C LEU A 5 -3.65 -54.23 -5.93
N GLU A 6 -2.72 -54.64 -6.80
CA GLU A 6 -1.54 -53.83 -7.13
C GLU A 6 -1.95 -52.86 -8.27
N ILE A 7 -2.26 -51.62 -7.89
CA ILE A 7 -2.54 -50.56 -8.87
C ILE A 7 -1.19 -50.04 -9.35
N SER A 8 -0.87 -50.28 -10.63
CA SER A 8 0.25 -49.67 -11.34
C SER A 8 -0.33 -48.61 -12.29
N PRO A 9 -0.04 -47.30 -12.12
CA PRO A 9 1.00 -46.69 -11.28
C PRO A 9 0.58 -46.47 -9.81
N ASP A 10 1.54 -46.18 -8.94
CA ASP A 10 1.30 -45.81 -7.54
C ASP A 10 0.41 -44.56 -7.44
N LEU A 11 -0.88 -44.81 -7.17
CA LEU A 11 -1.90 -43.77 -7.07
C LEU A 11 -1.59 -42.76 -5.97
N ALA A 12 -0.97 -43.18 -4.85
CA ALA A 12 -0.64 -42.27 -3.76
C ALA A 12 0.44 -41.28 -4.19
N ALA A 13 1.46 -41.74 -4.92
CA ALA A 13 2.50 -40.88 -5.47
C ALA A 13 1.93 -39.86 -6.48
N LEU A 14 1.00 -40.30 -7.34
CA LEU A 14 0.33 -39.41 -8.29
C LEU A 14 -0.53 -38.34 -7.58
N MET A 15 -1.28 -38.73 -6.55
CA MET A 15 -2.09 -37.78 -5.78
C MET A 15 -1.22 -36.76 -5.03
N GLN A 16 -0.08 -37.18 -4.47
CA GLN A 16 0.85 -36.26 -3.81
C GLN A 16 1.47 -35.27 -4.80
N ALA A 17 1.83 -35.73 -5.99
CA ALA A 17 2.34 -34.86 -7.05
C ALA A 17 1.29 -33.82 -7.47
N GLU A 18 0.03 -34.23 -7.60
CA GLU A 18 -1.08 -33.32 -7.95
C GLU A 18 -1.33 -32.28 -6.85
N ILE A 19 -1.31 -32.69 -5.58
CA ILE A 19 -1.43 -31.76 -4.46
C ILE A 19 -0.30 -30.73 -4.48
N ALA A 20 0.96 -31.17 -4.64
CA ALA A 20 2.10 -30.27 -4.72
C ALA A 20 2.00 -29.29 -5.91
N ALA A 21 1.52 -29.76 -7.06
CA ALA A 21 1.26 -28.90 -8.21
C ALA A 21 0.17 -27.86 -7.90
N GLY A 22 -0.91 -28.26 -7.22
CA GLY A 22 -1.97 -27.37 -6.74
C GLY A 22 -1.46 -26.33 -5.74
N GLU A 23 -0.67 -26.74 -4.75
CA GLU A 23 -0.06 -25.84 -3.76
C GLU A 23 0.80 -24.77 -4.44
N LYS A 24 1.62 -25.18 -5.40
CA LYS A 24 2.44 -24.29 -6.22
C LYS A 24 1.60 -23.30 -7.01
N ALA A 25 0.56 -23.79 -7.68
CA ALA A 25 -0.32 -22.98 -8.51
C ALA A 25 -1.04 -21.92 -7.67
N VAL A 26 -1.66 -22.31 -6.56
CA VAL A 26 -2.37 -21.39 -5.66
C VAL A 26 -1.43 -20.37 -5.05
N THR A 27 -0.26 -20.80 -4.57
CA THR A 27 0.75 -19.90 -4.01
C THR A 27 1.22 -18.87 -5.03
N SER A 28 1.44 -19.29 -6.27
CA SER A 28 1.89 -18.40 -7.35
C SER A 28 0.79 -17.41 -7.72
N ALA A 29 -0.45 -17.87 -7.86
CA ALA A 29 -1.61 -17.02 -8.12
C ALA A 29 -1.80 -15.97 -7.02
N MET A 30 -1.65 -16.34 -5.75
CA MET A 30 -1.77 -15.37 -4.64
C MET A 30 -0.63 -14.35 -4.62
N ARG A 31 0.59 -14.75 -4.97
CA ARG A 31 1.72 -13.81 -5.12
C ARG A 31 1.45 -12.79 -6.23
N GLU A 32 0.97 -13.26 -7.38
CA GLU A 32 0.63 -12.40 -8.51
C GLU A 32 -0.53 -11.47 -8.20
N ALA A 33 -1.65 -12.00 -7.68
CA ALA A 33 -2.82 -11.21 -7.29
C ALA A 33 -2.45 -10.12 -6.26
N GLY A 34 -1.66 -10.47 -5.24
CA GLY A 34 -1.19 -9.52 -4.23
C GLY A 34 -0.27 -8.43 -4.80
N ALA A 35 0.64 -8.79 -5.72
CA ALA A 35 1.52 -7.85 -6.39
C ALA A 35 0.74 -6.90 -7.31
N GLY A 36 -0.23 -7.44 -8.07
CA GLY A 36 -1.14 -6.69 -8.92
C GLY A 36 -1.96 -5.69 -8.11
N LEU A 37 -2.61 -6.13 -7.02
CA LEU A 37 -3.39 -5.25 -6.14
C LEU A 37 -2.53 -4.13 -5.55
N LYS A 38 -1.33 -4.45 -5.04
CA LYS A 38 -0.39 -3.43 -4.54
C LYS A 38 -0.02 -2.42 -5.61
N SER A 39 0.26 -2.88 -6.83
CA SER A 39 0.63 -2.00 -7.95
C SER A 39 -0.54 -1.09 -8.36
N ALA A 40 -1.74 -1.66 -8.52
CA ALA A 40 -2.94 -0.92 -8.88
C ALA A 40 -3.30 0.14 -7.83
N TRP A 41 -3.28 -0.21 -6.54
CA TRP A 41 -3.56 0.73 -5.47
C TRP A 41 -2.52 1.87 -5.41
N ARG A 42 -1.23 1.55 -5.61
CA ARG A 42 -0.19 2.58 -5.77
C ARG A 42 -0.47 3.50 -6.95
N GLY A 43 -0.85 2.92 -8.08
CA GLY A 43 -1.23 3.63 -9.29
C GLY A 43 -2.37 4.62 -9.05
N GLN A 44 -3.42 4.21 -8.33
CA GLN A 44 -4.53 5.08 -7.94
C GLN A 44 -4.06 6.26 -7.08
N ILE A 45 -3.25 6.01 -6.05
CA ILE A 45 -2.73 7.06 -5.16
C ILE A 45 -1.88 8.07 -5.95
N THR A 46 -1.01 7.59 -6.83
CA THR A 46 -0.16 8.49 -7.64
C THR A 46 -0.95 9.21 -8.73
N GLY A 47 -1.93 8.53 -9.35
CA GLY A 47 -2.81 9.11 -10.37
C GLY A 47 -3.72 10.20 -9.79
N ALA A 48 -4.09 10.09 -8.51
CA ALA A 48 -4.80 11.14 -7.77
C ALA A 48 -3.90 12.31 -7.34
N GLY A 49 -2.61 12.31 -7.67
CA GLY A 49 -1.68 13.40 -7.32
C GLY A 49 -1.19 13.41 -5.87
N LEU A 50 -1.50 12.37 -5.07
CA LEU A 50 -1.09 12.29 -3.65
C LEU A 50 0.40 11.95 -3.46
N GLY A 51 1.11 11.71 -4.57
CA GLY A 51 2.55 11.54 -4.63
C GLY A 51 3.05 10.12 -4.35
N THR A 52 4.27 9.85 -4.81
CA THR A 52 4.92 8.53 -4.74
C THR A 52 5.20 8.09 -3.30
N ARG A 53 5.43 9.02 -2.38
CA ARG A 53 5.66 8.72 -0.97
C ARG A 53 4.46 8.03 -0.32
N LEU A 54 3.24 8.51 -0.59
CA LEU A 54 2.03 7.88 -0.06
C LEU A 54 1.78 6.54 -0.76
N GLY A 55 1.97 6.43 -2.07
CA GLY A 55 1.88 5.14 -2.77
C GLY A 55 2.83 4.10 -2.18
N ASN A 56 4.07 4.49 -1.87
CA ASN A 56 5.05 3.60 -1.26
C ASN A 56 4.70 3.14 0.17
N SER A 57 3.70 3.74 0.82
CA SER A 57 3.14 3.25 2.08
C SER A 57 2.36 1.94 1.91
N ILE A 58 1.88 1.62 0.70
CA ILE A 58 1.20 0.35 0.42
C ILE A 58 2.21 -0.80 0.41
N ARG A 59 1.94 -1.82 1.21
CA ARG A 59 2.77 -3.00 1.48
C ARG A 59 2.04 -4.27 1.08
N LEU A 60 2.82 -5.33 0.91
CA LEU A 60 2.35 -6.67 0.57
C LEU A 60 3.11 -7.67 1.43
N ALA A 61 2.40 -8.67 1.92
CA ALA A 61 2.93 -9.87 2.54
C ALA A 61 2.18 -11.06 1.99
N THR A 62 2.91 -12.04 1.51
CA THR A 62 2.35 -13.33 1.10
C THR A 62 2.58 -14.35 2.20
N TYR A 63 1.64 -15.29 2.30
CA TYR A 63 1.62 -16.39 3.26
C TYR A 63 1.33 -17.71 2.53
N PRO A 64 1.94 -18.83 2.97
CA PRO A 64 2.96 -18.90 4.02
C PRO A 64 4.26 -18.18 3.63
N LYS A 65 5.08 -17.81 4.61
CA LYS A 65 6.35 -17.10 4.36
C LYS A 65 7.39 -17.99 3.65
N GLY A 66 7.28 -19.30 3.85
CA GLY A 66 8.07 -20.31 3.16
C GLY A 66 7.19 -21.49 2.81
N GLY A 67 7.58 -22.21 1.75
CA GLY A 67 6.80 -23.29 1.19
C GLY A 67 5.64 -22.82 0.30
N GLU A 68 4.91 -23.81 -0.19
CA GLU A 68 3.73 -23.66 -1.01
C GLU A 68 2.53 -24.22 -0.22
N SER A 69 1.34 -23.73 -0.50
CA SER A 69 0.13 -24.17 0.19
C SER A 69 -1.11 -23.93 -0.66
N LEU A 70 -2.08 -24.84 -0.57
CA LEU A 70 -3.43 -24.66 -1.10
C LEU A 70 -4.17 -23.52 -0.37
N ASN A 71 -3.73 -23.15 0.83
CA ASN A 71 -4.27 -22.06 1.62
C ASN A 71 -3.36 -20.82 1.57
N ALA A 72 -2.61 -20.64 0.49
CA ALA A 72 -1.82 -19.43 0.33
C ALA A 72 -2.71 -18.19 0.35
N ALA A 73 -2.16 -17.08 0.84
CA ALA A 73 -2.86 -15.82 0.96
C ALA A 73 -1.93 -14.63 0.71
N ALA A 74 -2.50 -13.51 0.28
CA ALA A 74 -1.81 -12.24 0.14
C ALA A 74 -2.51 -11.16 0.95
N LEU A 75 -1.77 -10.53 1.86
CA LEU A 75 -2.22 -9.38 2.64
C LEU A 75 -1.61 -8.10 2.05
N VAL A 76 -2.47 -7.16 1.66
CA VAL A 76 -2.09 -5.83 1.19
C VAL A 76 -2.63 -4.79 2.17
N TRP A 77 -1.77 -3.86 2.61
CA TRP A 77 -2.14 -2.84 3.60
C TRP A 77 -1.35 -1.55 3.39
N SER A 78 -1.70 -0.48 4.12
CA SER A 78 -0.95 0.78 4.14
C SER A 78 -0.25 0.98 5.50
N ASN A 79 0.99 1.47 5.49
CA ASN A 79 1.64 2.03 6.69
C ASN A 79 1.14 3.45 7.04
N ALA A 80 0.25 4.03 6.23
CA ALA A 80 -0.36 5.34 6.45
C ALA A 80 -1.90 5.27 6.32
N PRO A 81 -2.57 4.36 7.05
CA PRO A 81 -3.99 4.06 6.83
C PRO A 81 -4.89 5.27 7.10
N VAL A 82 -4.55 6.11 8.07
CA VAL A 82 -5.31 7.33 8.40
C VAL A 82 -5.30 8.33 7.24
N ILE A 83 -4.16 8.46 6.54
CA ILE A 83 -4.03 9.38 5.42
C ILE A 83 -4.83 8.86 4.22
N VAL A 84 -4.69 7.57 3.90
CA VAL A 84 -5.43 6.94 2.80
C VAL A 84 -6.94 7.00 3.07
N GLY A 85 -7.36 6.62 4.28
CA GLY A 85 -8.77 6.67 4.68
C GLY A 85 -9.36 8.08 4.68
N ALA A 86 -8.56 9.10 5.01
CA ALA A 86 -9.00 10.49 4.87
C ALA A 86 -9.27 10.85 3.41
N HIS A 87 -8.42 10.44 2.47
CA HIS A 87 -8.68 10.74 1.06
C HIS A 87 -9.85 9.94 0.46
N ASP A 88 -10.14 8.76 1.02
CA ASP A 88 -11.27 7.92 0.60
C ASP A 88 -12.62 8.43 1.14
N THR A 89 -12.66 8.81 2.42
CA THR A 89 -13.90 9.29 3.09
C THR A 89 -14.15 10.79 2.91
N GLY A 90 -13.14 11.56 2.51
CA GLY A 90 -13.23 12.99 2.27
C GLY A 90 -13.61 13.84 3.50
N PRO A 91 -13.04 13.62 4.71
CA PRO A 91 -13.33 14.46 5.85
C PRO A 91 -12.72 15.85 5.62
N LEU A 92 -13.32 16.85 6.27
CA LEU A 92 -12.81 18.21 6.21
C LEU A 92 -11.38 18.29 6.78
N ILE A 93 -10.41 18.60 5.93
CA ILE A 93 -9.03 18.86 6.34
C ILE A 93 -8.95 20.28 6.91
N ARG A 94 -8.75 20.38 8.21
CA ARG A 94 -8.64 21.65 8.94
C ARG A 94 -7.38 21.74 9.76
N SER A 95 -7.01 22.97 10.13
CA SER A 95 -5.92 23.21 11.06
C SER A 95 -6.25 22.62 12.43
N ARG A 96 -5.22 22.11 13.12
CA ARG A 96 -5.37 21.48 14.44
C ARG A 96 -5.71 22.50 15.54
N ASN A 97 -5.07 23.68 15.49
CA ASN A 97 -5.05 24.66 16.58
C ASN A 97 -5.46 26.08 16.12
N GLY A 98 -5.93 26.26 14.89
CA GLY A 98 -6.18 27.60 14.35
C GLY A 98 -7.32 27.64 13.36
N PHE A 99 -7.77 28.86 13.06
CA PHE A 99 -8.84 29.10 12.09
C PHE A 99 -8.40 28.82 10.64
N TRP A 100 -7.09 28.93 10.35
CA TRP A 100 -6.54 28.82 9.01
C TRP A 100 -5.58 27.64 8.85
N LEU A 101 -5.65 26.97 7.69
CA LEU A 101 -4.71 25.93 7.27
C LEU A 101 -3.71 26.52 6.26
N ALA A 102 -2.43 26.53 6.61
CA ALA A 102 -1.39 26.99 5.70
C ALA A 102 -1.08 25.92 4.64
N LEU A 103 -1.30 26.26 3.37
CA LEU A 103 -0.95 25.42 2.21
C LEU A 103 0.29 26.00 1.53
N PRO A 104 1.49 25.41 1.73
CA PRO A 104 2.70 25.91 1.10
C PRO A 104 2.65 25.65 -0.41
N THR A 105 2.79 26.72 -1.19
CA THR A 105 3.03 26.63 -2.64
C THR A 105 4.52 26.49 -2.93
N ALA A 106 4.90 26.08 -4.13
CA ALA A 106 6.31 26.01 -4.53
C ALA A 106 7.03 27.37 -4.35
N ALA A 107 6.33 28.47 -4.58
CA ALA A 107 6.83 29.83 -4.40
C ALA A 107 7.19 30.17 -2.93
N ALA A 108 6.65 29.44 -1.95
CA ALA A 108 7.01 29.62 -0.55
C ALA A 108 8.48 29.23 -0.28
N GLY A 109 9.05 28.34 -1.10
CA GLY A 109 10.40 27.82 -0.93
C GLY A 109 10.56 27.00 0.35
N LYS A 110 11.81 26.79 0.76
CA LYS A 110 12.15 26.11 2.01
C LYS A 110 12.44 27.09 3.14
N SER A 111 12.39 26.61 4.38
CA SER A 111 12.93 27.31 5.53
C SER A 111 14.44 27.53 5.37
N THR A 112 14.99 28.55 6.04
CA THR A 112 16.45 28.78 6.09
C THR A 112 17.24 27.58 6.63
N ARG A 113 16.59 26.75 7.45
CA ARG A 113 17.16 25.49 7.99
C ARG A 113 16.92 24.27 7.06
N GLY A 114 16.50 24.49 5.82
CA GLY A 114 16.26 23.44 4.81
C GLY A 114 14.96 22.65 4.98
N GLY A 115 14.15 22.98 6.00
CA GLY A 115 12.88 22.32 6.32
C GLY A 115 11.63 22.97 5.70
N ARG A 116 10.46 22.55 6.18
CA ARG A 116 9.18 23.20 5.85
C ARG A 116 9.16 24.63 6.39
N ILE A 117 8.86 25.58 5.53
CA ILE A 117 8.69 26.98 5.94
C ILE A 117 7.37 27.13 6.72
N THR A 118 7.39 28.00 7.73
CA THR A 118 6.16 28.39 8.45
C THR A 118 5.60 29.68 7.87
N PRO A 119 4.27 29.94 7.97
CA PRO A 119 3.67 31.21 7.54
C PRO A 119 4.42 32.43 8.07
N GLY A 120 4.65 32.50 9.39
CA GLY A 120 5.36 33.63 9.99
C GLY A 120 6.84 33.74 9.58
N GLU A 121 7.51 32.64 9.25
CA GLU A 121 8.87 32.71 8.68
C GLU A 121 8.85 33.29 7.26
N TRP A 122 7.87 32.90 6.45
CA TRP A 122 7.74 33.41 5.08
C TRP A 122 7.45 34.92 5.06
N GLU A 123 6.54 35.40 5.92
CA GLU A 123 6.23 36.83 6.04
C GLU A 123 7.45 37.65 6.48
N ARG A 124 8.18 37.19 7.50
CA ARG A 124 9.42 37.87 7.95
C ARG A 124 10.49 37.94 6.87
N ARG A 125 10.60 36.91 6.02
CA ARG A 125 11.62 36.85 4.97
C ARG A 125 11.27 37.72 3.77
N THR A 126 9.99 37.77 3.39
CA THR A 126 9.54 38.49 2.20
C THR A 126 9.14 39.93 2.48
N GLY A 127 8.84 40.26 3.75
CA GLY A 127 8.23 41.54 4.13
C GLY A 127 6.77 41.66 3.70
N LEU A 128 6.18 40.61 3.10
CA LEU A 128 4.79 40.57 2.65
C LEU A 128 3.93 39.85 3.68
N GLN A 129 2.75 40.39 3.97
CA GLN A 129 1.76 39.70 4.79
C GLN A 129 0.97 38.69 3.95
N LEU A 130 0.72 37.51 4.51
CA LEU A 130 -0.11 36.50 3.89
C LEU A 130 -1.57 36.96 3.88
N ARG A 131 -2.25 36.74 2.76
CA ARG A 131 -3.68 37.00 2.64
C ARG A 131 -4.44 35.72 2.94
N PHE A 132 -5.38 35.81 3.87
CA PHE A 132 -6.32 34.73 4.15
C PHE A 132 -7.40 34.70 3.07
N ILE A 133 -7.70 33.51 2.58
CA ILE A 133 -8.79 33.25 1.63
C ILE A 133 -9.89 32.57 2.44
N TYR A 134 -11.10 33.14 2.38
CA TYR A 134 -12.30 32.66 3.04
C TYR A 134 -13.27 32.02 2.04
#